data_AF-A0A817RMC3-F1
#
_entry.id   AF-A0A817RMC3-F1
#
_cell.length_a   1.000
_cell.length_b   1.000
_cell.length_c   1.000
_cell.angle_alpha   90.00
_cell.angle_beta   90.00
_cell.angle_gamma   90.00
#
_symmetry.space_group_name_H-M   'P 1'
#
loop_
_entity.id
_entity.type
_entity.pdbx_description
1 polymer ?
#
loop_
_entity_poly.entity_id
_entity_poly.type
_entity_poly.pdbx_seq_one_letter_code
_entity_poly.pdbx_strand_id
1 'polypeptide(L)'
;MHPSGPFFSLTDKEYSEAMKKYPNLNDDCDINYENNSASAAINVGGDNYFYNKSILNQFERLFQLLPFKKEYKNHNFVCLVDNPRTHTATEIHINDFGMRPGTRCPVDKIDYSDENNKKQTIECYDDDGYSKSLLALAYELNVFVPRNCKLNDFKLLLSQHAAFKSVSRDSFSHSVL
;
A
#
# COMPACT_ATOMS: atom_id res chain seq x y z
N MET A 1 13.13 28.76 -1.77
CA MET A 1 11.68 28.53 -1.55
C MET A 1 11.19 27.71 -2.73
N HIS A 2 10.85 26.44 -2.54
CA HIS A 2 10.40 25.58 -3.64
C HIS A 2 9.03 26.13 -4.12
N PRO A 3 8.78 26.27 -5.43
CA PRO A 3 7.60 26.97 -5.97
C PRO A 3 6.26 26.23 -5.77
N SER A 4 6.25 25.10 -5.08
CA SER A 4 5.08 24.30 -4.81
C SER A 4 4.61 24.54 -3.37
N GLY A 5 3.69 25.49 -3.20
CA GLY A 5 2.89 25.57 -1.97
C GLY A 5 2.03 24.30 -1.76
N PRO A 6 1.33 24.18 -0.63
CA PRO A 6 0.47 23.03 -0.37
C PRO A 6 -0.56 22.87 -1.49
N PHE A 7 -0.74 21.65 -1.98
CA PHE A 7 -1.69 21.35 -3.07
C PHE A 7 -3.15 21.54 -2.63
N PHE A 8 -3.40 21.47 -1.31
CA PHE A 8 -4.70 21.68 -0.71
C PHE A 8 -4.53 22.27 0.69
N SER A 9 -5.38 23.21 1.08
CA SER A 9 -5.43 23.71 2.45
C SER A 9 -6.83 24.20 2.81
N LEU A 10 -7.14 24.09 4.09
CA LEU A 10 -8.32 24.70 4.71
C LEU A 10 -7.94 26.04 5.36
N THR A 11 -8.91 26.93 5.46
CA THR A 11 -8.82 28.07 6.39
C THR A 11 -8.86 27.57 7.84
N ASP A 12 -8.37 28.37 8.79
CA ASP A 12 -8.39 28.01 10.22
C ASP A 12 -9.78 27.63 10.71
N LYS A 13 -10.82 28.33 10.22
CA LYS A 13 -12.21 28.04 10.57
C LYS A 13 -12.65 26.67 10.04
N GLU A 14 -12.39 26.39 8.77
CA GLU A 14 -12.75 25.10 8.14
C GLU A 14 -11.98 23.95 8.81
N TYR A 15 -10.70 24.14 9.12
CA TYR A 15 -9.87 23.14 9.78
C TYR A 15 -10.33 22.88 11.22
N SER A 16 -10.71 23.92 11.97
CA SER A 16 -11.30 23.77 13.31
C SER A 16 -12.60 22.95 13.28
N GLU A 17 -13.44 23.14 12.26
CA GLU A 17 -14.64 22.32 12.05
C GLU A 17 -14.27 20.87 11.70
N ALA A 18 -13.23 20.66 10.88
CA ALA A 18 -12.72 19.33 10.56
C ALA A 18 -12.23 18.57 11.79
N MET A 19 -11.44 19.22 12.65
CA MET A 19 -10.92 18.62 13.89
C MET A 19 -12.02 18.20 14.88
N LYS A 20 -13.18 18.88 14.88
CA LYS A 20 -14.31 18.45 15.71
C LYS A 20 -14.88 17.09 15.29
N LYS A 21 -14.80 16.77 13.99
CA LYS A 21 -15.29 15.51 13.43
C LYS A 21 -14.21 14.44 13.36
N TYR A 22 -12.98 14.85 13.10
CA TYR A 22 -11.81 13.98 12.94
C TYR A 22 -10.70 14.42 13.92
N PRO A 23 -10.80 14.06 15.22
CA PRO A 23 -9.80 14.44 16.22
C PRO A 23 -8.40 13.91 15.92
N ASN A 24 -8.32 12.78 15.20
CA ASN A 24 -7.09 12.14 14.73
C ASN A 24 -6.27 13.02 13.77
N LEU A 25 -6.83 14.12 13.27
CA LEU A 25 -6.07 15.11 12.49
C LEU A 25 -4.95 15.77 13.32
N ASN A 26 -5.04 15.69 14.64
CA ASN A 26 -4.06 16.17 15.61
C ASN A 26 -3.17 15.05 16.18
N ASP A 27 -3.33 13.81 15.72
CA ASP A 27 -2.48 12.71 16.16
C ASP A 27 -1.08 12.90 15.59
N ASP A 28 -0.08 12.65 16.44
CA ASP A 28 1.31 12.67 16.05
C ASP A 28 1.58 11.51 15.10
N CYS A 29 1.91 11.81 13.85
CA CYS A 29 2.32 10.81 12.87
C CYS A 29 3.66 11.22 12.29
N ASP A 30 4.42 10.24 11.77
CA ASP A 30 5.78 10.47 11.24
C ASP A 30 5.82 11.39 10.00
N ILE A 31 4.68 11.98 9.60
CA ILE A 31 4.54 12.89 8.47
C ILE A 31 4.37 14.29 9.01
N ASN A 32 5.34 15.15 8.73
CA ASN A 32 5.21 16.57 8.96
C ASN A 32 4.26 17.16 7.91
N TYR A 33 3.05 17.54 8.29
CA TYR A 33 2.09 18.17 7.38
C TYR A 33 2.26 19.70 7.35
N GLU A 34 2.04 20.29 6.19
CA GLU A 34 1.80 21.73 6.06
C GLU A 34 0.55 22.15 6.87
N ASN A 35 0.55 23.39 7.35
CA ASN A 35 -0.53 23.88 8.22
C ASN A 35 -1.90 23.78 7.53
N ASN A 36 -2.88 23.24 8.27
CA ASN A 36 -4.26 23.03 7.81
C ASN A 36 -4.38 22.26 6.48
N SER A 37 -3.39 21.41 6.18
CA SER A 37 -3.23 20.78 4.88
C SER A 37 -3.16 19.26 4.99
N ALA A 38 -3.38 18.60 3.85
CA ALA A 38 -3.06 17.20 3.63
C ALA A 38 -1.69 17.01 2.95
N SER A 39 -1.00 18.11 2.61
CA SER A 39 0.32 18.09 1.99
C SER A 39 1.40 17.86 3.03
N ALA A 40 2.28 16.89 2.82
CA ALA A 40 3.48 16.75 3.62
C ALA A 40 4.50 17.86 3.31
N ALA A 41 5.05 18.48 4.34
CA ALA A 41 6.18 19.40 4.30
C ALA A 41 7.48 18.59 4.18
N ILE A 42 7.82 18.15 2.97
CA ILE A 42 8.97 17.29 2.70
C ILE A 42 10.21 18.14 2.39
N ASN A 43 11.31 17.92 3.13
CA ASN A 43 12.61 18.50 2.82
C ASN A 43 13.37 17.62 1.83
N VAL A 44 13.58 18.13 0.62
CA VAL A 44 14.36 17.45 -0.43
C VAL A 44 15.78 17.17 0.09
N GLY A 45 16.17 15.89 0.14
CA GLY A 45 17.48 15.43 0.59
C GLY A 45 17.58 15.08 2.08
N GLY A 46 16.54 15.38 2.88
CA GLY A 46 16.45 14.98 4.29
C GLY A 46 15.36 13.94 4.56
N ASP A 47 14.22 14.07 3.86
CA ASP A 47 13.02 13.26 4.10
C ASP A 47 12.79 12.26 2.96
N ASN A 48 12.33 11.05 3.31
CA ASN A 48 12.02 10.01 2.33
C ASN A 48 10.84 10.45 1.45
N TYR A 49 11.13 10.72 0.17
CA TYR A 49 10.22 11.37 -0.78
C TYR A 49 9.06 10.48 -1.27
N PHE A 50 9.13 9.15 -1.14
CA PHE A 50 8.08 8.23 -1.61
C PHE A 50 7.96 6.95 -0.76
N TYR A 51 7.18 7.02 0.32
CA TYR A 51 6.76 5.82 1.06
C TYR A 51 5.24 5.62 0.91
N ASN A 52 4.80 4.40 0.55
CA ASN A 52 3.38 4.10 0.27
C ASN A 52 2.47 4.50 1.43
N LYS A 53 2.87 4.20 2.67
CA LYS A 53 2.10 4.58 3.86
C LYS A 53 1.99 6.11 3.99
N SER A 54 3.05 6.85 3.67
CA SER A 54 3.02 8.31 3.72
C SER A 54 2.12 8.92 2.66
N ILE A 55 2.03 8.29 1.48
CA ILE A 55 1.10 8.69 0.43
C ILE A 55 -0.34 8.37 0.84
N LEU A 56 -0.60 7.15 1.32
CA LEU A 56 -1.92 6.73 1.80
C LEU A 56 -2.44 7.61 2.93
N ASN A 57 -1.59 7.94 3.90
CA ASN A 57 -1.94 8.85 4.99
C ASN A 57 -2.29 10.25 4.48
N GLN A 58 -1.55 10.78 3.49
CA GLN A 58 -1.88 12.06 2.85
C GLN A 58 -3.23 12.00 2.12
N PHE A 59 -3.54 10.90 1.42
CA PHE A 59 -4.85 10.71 0.78
C PHE A 59 -5.99 10.60 1.80
N GLU A 60 -5.81 9.80 2.84
CA GLU A 60 -6.81 9.64 3.90
C GLU A 60 -7.11 11.00 4.56
N ARG A 61 -6.05 11.75 4.91
CA ARG A 61 -6.18 13.11 5.45
C ARG A 61 -6.88 14.03 4.46
N LEU A 62 -6.54 13.98 3.17
CA LEU A 62 -7.21 14.77 2.15
C LEU A 62 -8.71 14.49 2.11
N PHE A 63 -9.13 13.22 2.08
CA PHE A 63 -10.54 12.85 2.07
C PHE A 63 -11.29 13.24 3.35
N GLN A 64 -10.62 13.28 4.50
CA GLN A 64 -11.19 13.82 5.74
C GLN A 64 -11.41 15.34 5.66
N LEU A 65 -10.52 16.07 5.00
CA LEU A 65 -10.57 17.54 4.92
C LEU A 65 -11.46 18.07 3.78
N LEU A 66 -11.55 17.37 2.64
CA LEU A 66 -12.30 17.81 1.45
C LEU A 66 -13.74 18.27 1.74
N PRO A 67 -14.55 17.57 2.57
CA PRO A 67 -15.92 17.99 2.87
C PRO A 67 -16.04 19.34 3.57
N PHE A 68 -14.97 19.84 4.19
CA PHE A 68 -14.95 21.11 4.92
C PHE A 68 -14.54 22.30 4.06
N LYS A 69 -14.02 22.07 2.85
CA LYS A 69 -13.69 23.17 1.93
C LYS A 69 -14.99 23.75 1.36
N LYS A 70 -15.30 25.00 1.74
CA LYS A 70 -16.56 25.64 1.33
C LYS A 70 -16.72 25.75 -0.18
N GLU A 71 -15.62 26.01 -0.88
CA GLU A 71 -15.58 26.11 -2.34
C GLU A 71 -16.02 24.81 -3.02
N TYR A 72 -15.82 23.66 -2.37
CA TYR A 72 -16.15 22.34 -2.92
C TYR A 72 -17.47 21.78 -2.38
N LYS A 73 -18.23 22.58 -1.63
CA LYS A 73 -19.53 22.15 -1.11
C LYS A 73 -20.43 21.70 -2.26
N ASN A 74 -21.10 20.57 -2.08
CA ASN A 74 -22.00 19.95 -3.07
C ASN A 74 -21.32 19.49 -4.38
N HIS A 75 -20.00 19.38 -4.42
CA HIS A 75 -19.29 18.78 -5.54
C HIS A 75 -19.08 17.28 -5.31
N ASN A 76 -19.07 16.52 -6.41
CA ASN A 76 -18.63 15.13 -6.40
C ASN A 76 -17.11 15.10 -6.63
N PHE A 77 -16.40 14.35 -5.81
CA PHE A 77 -14.96 14.17 -5.98
C PHE A 77 -14.69 12.90 -6.77
N VAL A 78 -13.86 13.02 -7.80
CA VAL A 78 -13.33 11.89 -8.57
C VAL A 78 -11.82 11.89 -8.39
N CYS A 79 -11.28 10.82 -7.82
CA CYS A 79 -9.85 10.66 -7.67
C CYS A 79 -9.27 10.06 -8.96
N LEU A 80 -8.44 10.81 -9.67
CA LEU A 80 -7.66 10.33 -10.80
C LEU A 80 -6.22 10.17 -10.34
N VAL A 81 -5.77 8.93 -10.18
CA VAL A 81 -4.38 8.60 -9.91
C VAL A 81 -3.75 8.02 -11.15
N ASP A 82 -2.46 8.31 -11.34
CA ASP A 82 -1.62 7.53 -12.25
C ASP A 82 -1.51 6.08 -11.75
N ASN A 83 -0.91 5.18 -12.53
CA ASN A 83 -0.69 3.78 -12.13
C ASN A 83 0.77 3.48 -11.68
N PRO A 84 1.40 4.26 -10.77
CA PRO A 84 2.67 3.90 -10.17
C PRO A 84 2.41 2.82 -9.12
N ARG A 85 3.40 1.94 -8.94
CA ARG A 85 3.33 0.81 -7.98
C ARG A 85 2.93 1.22 -6.56
N THR A 86 3.16 2.46 -6.19
CA THR A 86 2.86 3.03 -4.87
C THR A 86 1.36 3.26 -4.61
N HIS A 87 0.53 3.32 -5.66
CA HIS A 87 -0.92 3.59 -5.55
C HIS A 87 -1.78 2.33 -5.79
N THR A 88 -1.20 1.25 -6.31
CA THR A 88 -1.95 0.06 -6.76
C THR A 88 -1.50 -1.26 -6.14
N ALA A 89 -0.45 -1.29 -5.32
CA ALA A 89 -0.04 -2.50 -4.64
C ALA A 89 -0.93 -2.77 -3.41
N THR A 90 -1.97 -3.58 -3.59
CA THR A 90 -2.59 -4.29 -2.47
C THR A 90 -1.50 -5.13 -1.80
N GLU A 91 -1.25 -4.91 -0.50
CA GLU A 91 -0.32 -5.77 0.24
C GLU A 91 -0.96 -7.15 0.39
N ILE A 92 -0.49 -8.12 -0.39
CA ILE A 92 -0.99 -9.49 -0.37
C ILE A 92 -0.25 -10.27 0.72
N HIS A 93 -0.88 -10.46 1.88
CA HIS A 93 -0.26 -11.16 3.00
C HIS A 93 -0.50 -12.67 2.91
N ILE A 94 0.56 -13.48 3.03
CA ILE A 94 0.48 -14.96 2.89
C ILE A 94 -0.48 -15.63 3.90
N ASN A 95 -0.70 -14.98 5.05
CA ASN A 95 -1.62 -15.46 6.09
C ASN A 95 -3.11 -15.37 5.72
N ASP A 96 -3.44 -14.59 4.69
CA ASP A 96 -4.82 -14.38 4.26
C ASP A 96 -5.30 -15.50 3.33
N PHE A 97 -4.35 -16.26 2.76
CA PHE A 97 -4.64 -17.47 1.99
C PHE A 97 -4.97 -18.63 2.91
N GLY A 98 -5.97 -19.40 2.50
CA GLY A 98 -6.34 -20.65 3.13
C GLY A 98 -5.45 -21.81 2.70
N MET A 99 -5.35 -22.80 3.58
CA MET A 99 -4.46 -23.95 3.39
C MET A 99 -4.99 -24.99 2.41
N ARG A 100 -6.31 -24.99 2.17
CA ARG A 100 -7.00 -25.97 1.33
C ARG A 100 -7.67 -25.28 0.16
N PRO A 101 -7.88 -25.98 -0.96
CA PRO A 101 -8.65 -25.42 -2.05
C PRO A 101 -10.05 -24.97 -1.61
N GLY A 102 -10.59 -23.93 -2.24
CA GLY A 102 -11.93 -23.42 -1.96
C GLY A 102 -12.12 -22.75 -0.59
N THR A 103 -11.01 -22.38 0.07
CA THR A 103 -11.06 -21.64 1.34
C THR A 103 -10.74 -20.16 1.13
N ARG A 104 -10.08 -19.49 2.08
CA ARG A 104 -9.85 -18.04 2.02
C ARG A 104 -8.87 -17.69 0.88
N CYS A 105 -9.21 -16.68 0.09
CA CYS A 105 -8.30 -16.09 -0.88
C CYS A 105 -8.64 -14.59 -0.98
N PRO A 106 -7.69 -13.68 -0.74
CA PRO A 106 -7.98 -12.24 -0.73
C PRO A 106 -8.01 -11.61 -2.13
N VAL A 107 -7.55 -12.32 -3.17
CA VAL A 107 -7.34 -11.78 -4.53
C VAL A 107 -7.62 -12.82 -5.59
N ASP A 108 -8.06 -12.37 -6.78
CA ASP A 108 -8.29 -13.26 -7.93
C ASP A 108 -6.99 -13.69 -8.60
N LYS A 109 -5.99 -12.81 -8.61
CA LYS A 109 -4.68 -13.04 -9.21
C LYS A 109 -3.58 -12.26 -8.49
N ILE A 110 -2.34 -12.72 -8.66
CA ILE A 110 -1.13 -12.08 -8.14
C ILE A 110 -0.25 -11.67 -9.32
N ASP A 111 -0.04 -10.36 -9.49
CA ASP A 111 0.88 -9.81 -10.48
C ASP A 111 2.23 -9.49 -9.82
N TYR A 112 3.34 -10.00 -10.37
CA TYR A 112 4.68 -9.75 -9.85
C TYR A 112 5.73 -9.63 -10.97
N SER A 113 6.95 -9.23 -10.61
CA SER A 113 8.10 -9.26 -11.52
C SER A 113 9.07 -10.34 -11.06
N ASP A 114 9.47 -11.22 -11.96
CA ASP A 114 10.48 -12.23 -11.67
C ASP A 114 11.90 -11.63 -11.58
N GLU A 115 12.88 -12.49 -11.30
CA GLU A 115 14.30 -12.11 -11.18
C GLU A 115 14.88 -11.45 -12.45
N ASN A 116 14.23 -11.63 -13.60
CA ASN A 116 14.62 -11.03 -14.88
C ASN A 116 13.83 -9.74 -15.19
N ASN A 117 13.12 -9.17 -14.20
CA ASN A 117 12.21 -8.04 -14.36
C ASN A 117 11.07 -8.27 -15.37
N LYS A 118 10.73 -9.53 -15.67
CA LYS A 118 9.59 -9.84 -16.52
C LYS A 118 8.33 -9.90 -15.68
N LYS A 119 7.26 -9.28 -16.17
CA LYS A 119 5.95 -9.34 -15.52
C LYS A 119 5.37 -10.75 -15.64
N GLN A 120 4.92 -11.28 -14.51
CA GLN A 120 4.28 -12.57 -14.37
C GLN A 120 2.94 -12.38 -13.66
N THR A 121 1.99 -13.25 -13.95
CA THR A 121 0.65 -13.26 -13.34
C THR A 121 0.32 -14.69 -12.95
N ILE A 122 -0.20 -14.87 -11.74
CA ILE A 122 -0.70 -16.16 -11.26
C ILE A 122 -2.16 -16.01 -10.86
N GLU A 123 -3.00 -16.84 -11.46
CA GLU A 123 -4.41 -16.95 -11.10
C GLU A 123 -4.52 -17.67 -9.75
N CYS A 124 -5.33 -17.14 -8.84
CA CYS A 124 -5.53 -17.71 -7.51
C CYS A 124 -6.68 -18.71 -7.44
N TYR A 125 -7.38 -18.94 -8.55
CA TYR A 125 -8.50 -19.87 -8.68
C TYR A 125 -8.18 -20.93 -9.74
N ASP A 126 -8.66 -22.15 -9.54
CA ASP A 126 -8.57 -23.22 -10.52
C ASP A 126 -9.71 -23.14 -11.55
N ASP A 127 -9.67 -24.01 -12.56
CA ASP A 127 -10.66 -24.05 -13.66
C ASP A 127 -12.09 -24.38 -13.16
N ASP A 128 -12.20 -24.99 -11.98
CA ASP A 128 -13.47 -25.30 -11.32
C ASP A 128 -14.00 -24.12 -10.46
N GLY A 129 -13.25 -23.02 -10.39
CA GLY A 129 -13.61 -21.82 -9.63
C GLY A 129 -13.32 -21.90 -8.14
N TYR A 130 -12.56 -22.89 -7.68
CA TYR A 130 -12.11 -22.98 -6.30
C TYR A 130 -10.79 -22.23 -6.12
N SER A 131 -10.65 -21.52 -4.99
CA SER A 131 -9.38 -20.88 -4.66
C SER A 131 -8.29 -21.95 -4.52
N LYS A 132 -7.10 -21.69 -5.05
CA LYS A 132 -5.94 -22.58 -4.97
C LYS A 132 -5.42 -22.66 -3.55
N SER A 133 -4.89 -23.84 -3.19
CA SER A 133 -4.15 -23.99 -1.93
C SER A 133 -2.79 -23.31 -2.00
N LEU A 134 -2.22 -22.95 -0.84
CA LEU A 134 -0.85 -22.44 -0.75
C LEU A 134 0.19 -23.39 -1.38
N LEU A 135 -0.03 -24.70 -1.32
CA LEU A 135 0.86 -25.68 -1.94
C LEU A 135 0.77 -25.63 -3.48
N ALA A 136 -0.44 -25.48 -4.03
CA ALA A 136 -0.63 -25.31 -5.47
C ALA A 136 0.04 -24.02 -5.98
N LEU A 137 -0.16 -22.91 -5.24
CA LEU A 137 0.52 -21.64 -5.54
C LEU A 137 2.05 -21.80 -5.49
N ALA A 138 2.60 -22.50 -4.48
CA ALA A 138 4.03 -22.76 -4.39
C ALA A 138 4.59 -23.51 -5.60
N TYR A 139 3.85 -24.51 -6.11
CA TYR A 139 4.26 -25.24 -7.31
C TYR A 139 4.28 -24.36 -8.56
N GLU A 140 3.25 -23.54 -8.77
CA GLU A 140 3.20 -22.60 -9.90
C GLU A 140 4.30 -21.53 -9.85
N LEU A 141 4.67 -21.14 -8.63
CA LEU A 141 5.78 -20.22 -8.36
C LEU A 141 7.16 -20.88 -8.47
N ASN A 142 7.24 -22.19 -8.78
CA ASN A 142 8.47 -22.98 -8.78
C ASN A 142 9.23 -22.93 -7.44
N VAL A 143 8.49 -22.81 -6.34
CA VAL A 143 9.05 -22.74 -5.00
C VAL A 143 9.26 -24.15 -4.45
N PHE A 144 10.51 -24.48 -4.09
CA PHE A 144 10.83 -25.78 -3.52
C PHE A 144 10.29 -25.89 -2.08
N VAL A 145 9.37 -26.84 -1.85
CA VAL A 145 8.79 -27.12 -0.53
C VAL A 145 9.36 -28.44 0.03
N PRO A 146 10.13 -28.41 1.14
CA PRO A 146 10.63 -29.62 1.78
C PRO A 146 9.50 -30.54 2.26
N ARG A 147 9.67 -31.88 2.13
CA ARG A 147 8.65 -32.88 2.50
C ARG A 147 8.14 -32.77 3.95
N ASN A 148 8.97 -32.30 4.88
CA ASN A 148 8.64 -32.15 6.31
C ASN A 148 8.58 -30.68 6.74
N CYS A 149 8.32 -29.75 5.81
CA CYS A 149 8.24 -28.33 6.11
C CYS A 149 7.06 -28.04 7.05
N LYS A 150 7.32 -27.39 8.20
CA LYS A 150 6.25 -26.95 9.09
C LYS A 150 5.51 -25.79 8.44
N LEU A 151 4.24 -25.61 8.81
CA LEU A 151 3.39 -24.56 8.26
C LEU A 151 4.01 -23.15 8.35
N ASN A 152 4.61 -22.81 9.50
CA ASN A 152 5.24 -21.49 9.68
C ASN A 152 6.46 -21.32 8.77
N ASP A 153 7.27 -22.37 8.62
CA ASP A 153 8.44 -22.37 7.73
C ASP A 153 7.99 -22.26 6.27
N PHE A 154 6.89 -22.92 5.91
CA PHE A 154 6.32 -22.86 4.56
C PHE A 154 5.79 -21.47 4.22
N LYS A 155 5.04 -20.85 5.14
CA LYS A 155 4.57 -19.46 5.00
C LYS A 155 5.71 -18.47 4.93
N LEU A 156 6.74 -18.65 5.76
CA LEU A 156 7.95 -17.82 5.72
C LEU A 156 8.64 -17.93 4.36
N LEU A 157 8.80 -19.14 3.86
CA LEU A 157 9.43 -19.43 2.57
C LEU A 157 8.66 -18.79 1.40
N LEU A 158 7.32 -18.89 1.39
CA LEU A 158 6.49 -18.20 0.40
C LEU A 158 6.53 -16.68 0.53
N SER A 159 6.56 -16.14 1.75
CA SER A 159 6.61 -14.68 1.98
C SER A 159 7.89 -14.01 1.43
N GLN A 160 8.94 -14.79 1.18
CA GLN A 160 10.19 -14.31 0.59
C GLN A 160 10.13 -14.24 -0.95
N HIS A 161 9.18 -14.92 -1.57
CA HIS A 161 9.02 -14.94 -3.02
C HIS A 161 8.50 -13.59 -3.52
N ALA A 162 8.96 -13.11 -4.68
CA ALA A 162 8.58 -11.80 -5.25
C ALA A 162 7.05 -11.60 -5.41
N ALA A 163 6.30 -12.68 -5.53
CA ALA A 163 4.84 -12.68 -5.57
C ALA A 163 4.17 -12.26 -4.24
N PHE A 164 4.84 -12.47 -3.11
CA PHE A 164 4.33 -12.16 -1.77
C PHE A 164 5.24 -11.22 -0.97
N LYS A 165 6.44 -10.93 -1.49
CA LYS A 165 7.38 -10.00 -0.89
C LYS A 165 6.79 -8.59 -1.03
N SER A 166 6.66 -7.89 0.10
CA SER A 166 6.26 -6.49 0.05
C SER A 166 7.28 -5.72 -0.80
N VAL A 167 6.77 -4.88 -1.71
CA VAL A 167 7.62 -4.00 -2.53
C VAL A 167 8.33 -2.93 -1.67
N SER A 168 8.08 -2.90 -0.36
CA SER A 168 8.66 -1.97 0.61
C SER A 168 10.02 -2.38 1.19
N ARG A 169 10.65 -3.47 0.70
CA ARG A 169 11.92 -3.99 1.27
C ARG A 169 13.12 -4.12 0.34
N ASP A 170 13.11 -3.44 -0.80
CA ASP A 170 14.31 -3.19 -1.60
C ASP A 170 14.45 -1.65 -1.65
N SER A 171 15.39 -0.94 -1.03
CA SER A 171 16.77 -1.25 -0.67
C SER A 171 17.31 -0.21 0.35
N PHE A 172 17.47 -0.60 1.62
CA PHE A 172 18.58 -0.10 2.44
C PHE A 172 19.76 -1.04 2.16
N SER A 173 20.70 -0.60 1.33
CA SER A 173 22.07 -1.10 1.40
C SER A 173 22.96 0.04 1.87
N HIS A 174 23.33 -0.03 3.14
CA HIS A 174 24.50 0.68 3.64
C HIS A 174 25.69 0.37 2.73
N SER A 175 26.30 1.39 2.17
CA SER A 175 27.74 1.43 1.96
C SER A 175 28.26 2.59 2.78
N VAL A 176 28.67 2.26 4.00
CA VAL A 176 29.58 3.07 4.81
C VAL A 176 30.94 3.01 4.12
N LEU A 177 31.43 4.15 3.67
CA LEU A 177 32.85 4.48 3.60
C LEU A 177 33.04 5.88 4.19
#